data_AF-A0A7X1CXV4-F1
#
_entry.id   AF-A0A7X1CXV4-F1
#
_cell.length_a   1.000
_cell.length_b   1.000
_cell.length_c   1.000
_cell.angle_alpha   90.00
_cell.angle_beta   90.00
_cell.angle_gamma   90.00
#
_symmetry.space_group_name_H-M   'P 1'
#
loop_
_entity.id
_entity.type
_entity.pdbx_description
1 polymer ?
#
loop_
_entity_poly.entity_id
_entity_poly.type
_entity_poly.pdbx_seq_one_letter_code
_entity_poly.pdbx_strand_id
1 'polypeptide(L)'
;MATKQERLVIVNNIIKKIASIDRRFFYNAENDLTAYMFFKNGRLYLKDDYTKQDIYAYAYKYFGAFSHGGTLQALILDFSKYIRTGKNSNGENGYGGLNCRHWGYSAESMKAIQSYAMELGYLEDRLCYICEKPILQNDPFDKVPSGHEYIIAHSSCLPDCEEEEYDDGY
;
A
#
# COMPACT_ATOMS: atom_id res chain seq x y z
N MET A 1 -3.60 6.26 -19.99
CA MET A 1 -3.37 5.42 -18.79
C MET A 1 -2.04 4.74 -18.94
N ALA A 2 -1.27 4.60 -17.85
CA ALA A 2 -0.01 3.84 -17.86
C ALA A 2 -0.21 2.42 -18.41
N THR A 3 0.82 1.83 -19.00
CA THR A 3 0.85 0.45 -19.46
C THR A 3 0.96 -0.52 -18.28
N LYS A 4 0.76 -1.83 -18.52
CA LYS A 4 0.95 -2.86 -17.49
C LYS A 4 2.38 -2.89 -16.97
N GLN A 5 3.35 -2.66 -17.86
CA GLN A 5 4.77 -2.64 -17.54
C GLN A 5 5.14 -1.41 -16.70
N GLU A 6 4.62 -0.23 -17.03
CA GLU A 6 4.85 0.98 -16.22
C GLU A 6 4.28 0.82 -14.80
N ARG A 7 3.06 0.26 -14.68
CA ARG A 7 2.47 -0.03 -13.36
C ARG A 7 3.26 -1.07 -12.58
N LEU A 8 3.84 -2.07 -13.25
CA LEU A 8 4.73 -3.04 -12.62
C LEU A 8 5.98 -2.36 -12.03
N VAL A 9 6.58 -1.42 -12.77
CA VAL A 9 7.72 -0.63 -12.30
C VAL A 9 7.33 0.21 -11.09
N ILE A 10 6.19 0.90 -11.13
CA ILE A 10 5.64 1.67 -10.01
C ILE A 10 5.53 0.79 -8.76
N VAL A 11 4.84 -0.35 -8.86
CA VAL A 11 4.67 -1.27 -7.72
C VAL A 11 6.01 -1.75 -7.19
N ASN A 12 6.94 -2.16 -8.06
CA ASN A 12 8.25 -2.63 -7.60
C ASN A 12 9.07 -1.54 -6.91
N ASN A 13 8.92 -0.28 -7.31
CA ASN A 13 9.53 0.85 -6.59
C ASN A 13 8.92 1.03 -5.20
N ILE A 14 7.60 0.88 -5.07
CA ILE A 14 6.91 0.92 -3.75
C ILE A 14 7.39 -0.24 -2.87
N ILE A 15 7.46 -1.46 -3.39
CA ILE A 15 7.96 -2.63 -2.64
C ILE A 15 9.39 -2.38 -2.15
N LYS A 16 10.27 -1.84 -3.01
CA LYS A 16 11.63 -1.46 -2.62
C LYS A 16 11.65 -0.41 -1.51
N LYS A 17 10.76 0.59 -1.57
CA LYS A 17 10.64 1.60 -0.51
C LYS A 17 10.28 0.96 0.83
N ILE A 18 9.26 0.09 0.85
CA ILE A 18 8.84 -0.66 2.03
C ILE A 18 10.00 -1.51 2.59
N ALA A 19 10.72 -2.20 1.69
CA ALA A 19 11.89 -3.00 2.03
C ALA A 19 13.08 -2.21 2.58
N SER A 20 13.15 -0.90 2.32
CA SER A 20 14.27 -0.06 2.74
C SER A 20 14.08 0.64 4.09
N ILE A 21 12.88 0.59 4.68
CA ILE A 21 12.56 1.35 5.89
C ILE A 21 12.03 0.47 7.02
N ASP A 22 12.20 0.95 8.25
CA ASP A 22 11.63 0.37 9.46
C ASP A 22 11.89 -1.15 9.58
N ARG A 23 10.84 -1.98 9.68
CA ARG A 23 10.96 -3.44 9.77
C ARG A 23 11.40 -4.12 8.46
N ARG A 24 11.60 -3.35 7.38
CA ARG A 24 12.12 -3.80 6.08
C ARG A 24 11.32 -4.98 5.52
N PHE A 25 9.99 -4.82 5.45
CA PHE A 25 9.15 -5.87 4.87
C PHE A 25 9.50 -6.12 3.41
N PHE A 26 9.34 -7.37 2.96
CA PHE A 26 9.80 -7.81 1.64
C PHE A 26 11.32 -7.81 1.45
N TYR A 27 12.12 -7.63 2.51
CA TYR A 27 13.58 -7.76 2.44
C TYR A 27 14.09 -8.86 3.36
N ASN A 28 14.92 -9.72 2.79
CA ASN A 28 15.64 -10.74 3.51
C ASN A 28 17.12 -10.35 3.66
N ALA A 29 17.52 -10.04 4.89
CA ALA A 29 18.89 -9.62 5.21
C ALA A 29 19.94 -10.73 5.07
N GLU A 30 19.56 -12.01 5.21
CA GLU A 30 20.50 -13.13 5.11
C GLU A 30 20.98 -13.35 3.67
N ASN A 31 20.12 -13.03 2.70
CA ASN A 31 20.36 -13.28 1.29
C ASN A 31 20.48 -12.00 0.45
N ASP A 32 20.40 -10.83 1.08
CA ASP A 32 20.36 -9.51 0.44
C ASP A 32 19.35 -9.46 -0.72
N LEU A 33 18.12 -9.92 -0.46
CA LEU A 33 17.10 -10.09 -1.48
C LEU A 33 15.82 -9.32 -1.12
N THR A 34 15.35 -8.51 -2.06
CA THR A 34 14.04 -7.84 -1.97
C THR A 34 13.03 -8.55 -2.87
N ALA A 35 11.83 -8.80 -2.35
CA ALA A 35 10.74 -9.38 -3.13
C ALA A 35 10.34 -8.43 -4.25
N TYR A 36 9.91 -8.97 -5.39
CA TYR A 36 9.48 -8.15 -6.51
C TYR A 36 8.46 -8.88 -7.38
N MET A 37 7.60 -8.12 -8.04
CA MET A 37 6.62 -8.64 -8.98
C MET A 37 7.17 -8.65 -10.40
N PHE A 38 6.76 -9.63 -11.21
CA PHE A 38 7.18 -9.74 -12.60
C PHE A 38 6.19 -10.53 -13.46
N PHE A 39 6.21 -10.30 -14.77
CA PHE A 39 5.44 -11.08 -15.72
C PHE A 39 6.22 -12.32 -16.19
N LYS A 40 5.55 -13.48 -16.20
CA LYS A 40 6.03 -14.74 -16.76
C LYS A 40 4.89 -15.38 -17.54
N ASN A 41 5.09 -15.62 -18.83
CA ASN A 41 4.09 -16.21 -19.74
C ASN A 41 2.72 -15.48 -19.67
N GLY A 42 2.75 -14.14 -19.66
CA GLY A 42 1.54 -13.30 -19.60
C GLY A 42 0.80 -13.29 -18.25
N ARG A 43 1.33 -13.99 -17.23
CA ARG A 43 0.80 -14.01 -15.87
C ARG A 43 1.72 -13.26 -14.93
N LEU A 44 1.14 -12.69 -13.87
CA LEU A 44 1.85 -11.89 -12.88
C LEU A 44 2.23 -12.76 -11.69
N TYR A 45 3.51 -12.74 -11.31
CA TYR A 45 4.07 -13.48 -10.20
C TYR A 45 4.77 -12.53 -9.22
N LEU A 46 4.86 -12.95 -7.96
CA LEU A 46 5.75 -12.40 -6.95
C LEU A 46 6.95 -13.34 -6.79
N LYS A 47 8.17 -12.81 -6.84
CA LYS A 47 9.36 -13.50 -6.35
C LYS A 47 9.47 -13.23 -4.85
N ASP A 48 9.25 -14.24 -4.02
CA ASP A 48 9.30 -14.13 -2.56
C ASP A 48 10.75 -14.02 -2.06
N ASP A 49 11.01 -13.13 -1.10
CA ASP A 49 12.37 -12.84 -0.62
C ASP A 49 12.97 -13.94 0.26
N TYR A 50 12.13 -14.68 0.98
CA TYR A 50 12.57 -15.72 1.89
C TYR A 50 12.61 -17.09 1.20
N THR A 51 11.49 -17.53 0.65
CA THR A 51 11.36 -18.85 0.01
C THR A 51 11.96 -18.90 -1.40
N LYS A 52 12.20 -17.74 -2.02
CA LYS A 52 12.72 -17.60 -3.39
C LYS A 52 11.79 -18.19 -4.45
N GLN A 53 10.53 -18.49 -4.10
CA GLN A 53 9.57 -19.10 -5.01
C GLN A 53 8.87 -18.05 -5.88
N ASP A 54 8.43 -18.48 -7.06
CA ASP A 54 7.59 -17.69 -7.95
C ASP A 54 6.11 -17.94 -7.57
N ILE A 55 5.50 -16.99 -6.86
CA ILE A 55 4.13 -17.11 -6.34
C ILE A 55 3.16 -16.45 -7.32
N TYR A 56 2.10 -17.17 -7.71
CA TYR A 56 1.11 -16.62 -8.63
C TYR A 56 0.21 -15.57 -7.94
N ALA A 57 0.43 -14.29 -8.25
CA ALA A 57 -0.22 -13.17 -7.58
C ALA A 57 -1.60 -12.87 -8.19
N TYR A 58 -2.58 -13.76 -7.99
CA TYR A 58 -3.95 -13.56 -8.51
C TYR A 58 -5.06 -13.72 -7.47
N ALA A 59 -4.89 -14.63 -6.51
CA ALA A 59 -5.87 -14.90 -5.48
C ALA A 59 -5.20 -15.51 -4.25
N TYR A 60 -5.84 -15.33 -3.09
CA TYR A 60 -5.37 -15.83 -1.78
C TYR A 60 -4.88 -17.28 -1.80
N LYS A 61 -5.65 -18.18 -2.43
CA LYS A 61 -5.34 -19.62 -2.49
C LYS A 61 -3.99 -19.99 -3.12
N TYR A 62 -3.35 -19.08 -3.86
CA TYR A 62 -2.09 -19.34 -4.55
C TYR A 62 -0.84 -18.97 -3.74
N PHE A 63 -1.00 -18.47 -2.52
CA PHE A 63 0.07 -17.99 -1.66
C PHE A 63 0.51 -19.01 -0.60
N GLY A 64 0.29 -20.31 -0.82
CA GLY A 64 0.64 -21.36 0.15
C GLY A 64 2.12 -21.40 0.58
N ALA A 65 3.02 -20.80 -0.20
CA ALA A 65 4.45 -20.68 0.10
C ALA A 65 4.91 -19.24 0.40
N PHE A 66 3.97 -18.31 0.62
CA PHE A 66 4.31 -16.93 0.92
C PHE A 66 4.89 -16.81 2.33
N SER A 67 6.01 -16.11 2.46
CA SER A 67 6.73 -16.06 3.74
C SER A 67 6.20 -15.03 4.74
N HIS A 68 5.35 -14.12 4.28
CA HIS A 68 4.82 -13.02 5.09
C HIS A 68 3.37 -13.26 5.53
N GLY A 69 2.89 -12.44 6.48
CA GLY A 69 1.53 -12.53 7.01
C GLY A 69 0.43 -12.03 6.05
N GLY A 70 -0.83 -12.29 6.43
CA GLY A 70 -2.02 -12.00 5.62
C GLY A 70 -2.17 -10.52 5.21
N THR A 71 -1.70 -9.58 6.02
CA THR A 71 -1.71 -8.15 5.67
C THR A 71 -0.87 -7.83 4.44
N LEU A 72 0.35 -8.39 4.35
CA LEU A 72 1.22 -8.18 3.19
C LEU A 72 0.74 -8.98 1.98
N GLN A 73 0.08 -10.11 2.22
CA GLN A 73 -0.57 -10.88 1.16
C GLN A 73 -1.69 -10.07 0.50
N ALA A 74 -2.56 -9.43 1.30
CA ALA A 74 -3.62 -8.55 0.82
C ALA A 74 -3.04 -7.40 -0.04
N LEU A 75 -1.95 -6.78 0.44
CA LEU A 75 -1.27 -5.71 -0.29
C LEU A 75 -0.74 -6.17 -1.66
N ILE A 76 -0.14 -7.36 -1.75
CA ILE A 76 0.33 -7.90 -3.03
C ILE A 76 -0.85 -8.16 -4.00
N LEU A 77 -2.01 -8.56 -3.48
CA LEU A 77 -3.21 -8.73 -4.30
C LEU A 77 -3.77 -7.38 -4.80
N ASP A 78 -3.74 -6.35 -3.97
CA ASP A 78 -4.07 -4.98 -4.38
C ASP A 78 -3.12 -4.52 -5.49
N PHE A 79 -1.80 -4.68 -5.30
CA PHE A 79 -0.82 -4.38 -6.34
C PHE A 79 -1.04 -5.17 -7.63
N SER A 80 -1.37 -6.46 -7.53
CA SER A 80 -1.67 -7.29 -8.70
C SER A 80 -2.86 -6.76 -9.49
N LYS A 81 -3.95 -6.38 -8.80
CA LYS A 81 -5.14 -5.84 -9.46
C LYS A 81 -4.82 -4.51 -10.15
N TYR A 82 -4.10 -3.62 -9.49
CA TYR A 82 -3.62 -2.37 -10.08
C TYR A 82 -2.77 -2.63 -11.33
N ILE A 83 -1.75 -3.49 -11.26
CA ILE A 83 -0.89 -3.81 -12.41
C ILE A 83 -1.71 -4.32 -13.60
N ARG A 84 -2.66 -5.23 -13.36
CA ARG A 84 -3.46 -5.84 -14.43
C ARG A 84 -4.48 -4.89 -15.06
N THR A 85 -5.12 -4.06 -14.24
CA THR A 85 -6.34 -3.32 -14.66
C THR A 85 -6.13 -1.81 -14.76
N GLY A 86 -5.15 -1.26 -14.06
CA GLY A 86 -4.95 0.19 -13.91
C GLY A 86 -5.98 0.88 -13.02
N LYS A 87 -6.89 0.14 -12.38
CA LYS A 87 -7.85 0.68 -11.42
C LYS A 87 -7.21 0.79 -10.04
N ASN A 88 -7.58 1.80 -9.28
CA ASN A 88 -7.26 1.88 -7.86
C ASN A 88 -7.86 0.65 -7.16
N SER A 89 -7.02 -0.04 -6.40
CA SER A 89 -7.37 -1.27 -5.69
C SER A 89 -6.81 -1.29 -4.28
N ASN A 90 -6.30 -0.16 -3.79
CA ASN A 90 -5.68 -0.08 -2.47
C ASN A 90 -6.72 -0.34 -1.38
N GLY A 91 -6.48 -1.37 -0.56
CA GLY A 91 -7.32 -1.74 0.58
C GLY A 91 -8.51 -2.64 0.22
N GLU A 92 -8.73 -2.97 -1.05
CA GLU A 92 -9.85 -3.83 -1.45
C GLU A 92 -9.72 -5.27 -0.94
N ASN A 93 -8.49 -5.76 -0.78
CA ASN A 93 -8.24 -7.09 -0.24
C ASN A 93 -8.16 -7.09 1.30
N GLY A 94 -8.49 -5.99 1.97
CA GLY A 94 -8.53 -5.87 3.43
C GLY A 94 -7.31 -5.16 4.03
N TYR A 95 -7.32 -5.01 5.36
CA TYR A 95 -6.25 -4.38 6.15
C TYR A 95 -5.88 -2.94 5.76
N GLY A 96 -6.71 -2.25 4.97
CA GLY A 96 -6.52 -0.84 4.58
C GLY A 96 -5.42 -0.56 3.55
N GLY A 97 -4.75 -1.59 3.00
CA GLY A 97 -3.65 -1.42 2.03
C GLY A 97 -2.55 -0.48 2.55
N LEU A 98 -2.02 0.40 1.70
CA LEU A 98 -1.06 1.44 2.10
C LEU A 98 -1.66 2.50 3.04
N ASN A 99 -3.00 2.61 3.14
CA ASN A 99 -3.66 3.54 4.07
C ASN A 99 -3.77 2.98 5.50
N CYS A 100 -3.32 1.75 5.74
CA CYS A 100 -3.28 1.17 7.08
C CYS A 100 -2.44 2.04 8.00
N ARG A 101 -2.96 2.38 9.18
CA ARG A 101 -2.24 3.26 10.12
C ARG A 101 -1.13 2.52 10.89
N HIS A 102 -1.20 1.19 11.01
CA HIS A 102 -0.28 0.45 11.89
C HIS A 102 0.13 -0.90 11.30
N TRP A 103 1.28 -0.93 10.63
CA TRP A 103 2.00 -2.18 10.29
C TRP A 103 3.06 -2.54 11.34
N GLY A 104 2.98 -1.90 12.52
CA GLY A 104 4.10 -1.79 13.46
C GLY A 104 5.25 -0.94 12.91
N TYR A 105 4.96 -0.07 11.93
CA TYR A 105 5.87 0.95 11.42
C TYR A 105 5.62 2.26 12.16
N SER A 106 6.63 3.13 12.24
CA SER A 106 6.45 4.49 12.70
C SER A 106 5.51 5.28 11.78
N ALA A 107 4.82 6.29 12.33
CA ALA A 107 3.96 7.17 11.55
C ALA A 107 4.73 7.87 10.42
N GLU A 108 5.99 8.26 10.67
CA GLU A 108 6.89 8.85 9.68
C GLU A 108 7.17 7.88 8.52
N SER A 109 7.50 6.61 8.83
CA SER A 109 7.74 5.58 7.82
C SER A 109 6.51 5.32 6.95
N MET A 110 5.33 5.21 7.57
CA MET A 110 4.07 5.05 6.85
C MET A 110 3.79 6.23 5.92
N LYS A 111 3.95 7.46 6.42
CA LYS A 111 3.78 8.69 5.63
C LYS A 111 4.77 8.77 4.48
N ALA A 112 6.01 8.33 4.67
CA ALA A 112 7.02 8.28 3.62
C ALA A 112 6.65 7.28 2.51
N ILE A 113 6.09 6.11 2.86
CA ILE A 113 5.59 5.14 1.87
C ILE A 113 4.41 5.72 1.10
N GLN A 114 3.43 6.30 1.81
CA GLN A 114 2.22 6.87 1.21
C GLN A 114 2.55 8.02 0.27
N SER A 115 3.42 8.95 0.70
CA SER A 115 3.87 10.08 -0.12
C SER A 115 4.55 9.58 -1.39
N TYR A 116 5.45 8.62 -1.27
CA TYR A 116 6.12 8.03 -2.42
C TYR A 116 5.16 7.29 -3.36
N ALA A 117 4.17 6.59 -2.82
CA ALA A 117 3.14 5.93 -3.62
C ALA A 117 2.20 6.92 -4.34
N MET A 118 1.95 8.10 -3.75
CA MET A 118 1.22 9.19 -4.40
C MET A 118 2.04 9.81 -5.54
N GLU A 119 3.33 10.10 -5.30
CA GLU A 119 4.26 10.61 -6.32
C GLU A 119 4.34 9.69 -7.54
N LEU A 120 4.31 8.37 -7.31
CA LEU A 120 4.32 7.36 -8.36
C LEU A 120 2.95 7.12 -9.03
N GLY A 121 1.88 7.77 -8.56
CA GLY A 121 0.52 7.62 -9.10
C GLY A 121 -0.12 6.25 -8.81
N TYR A 122 0.27 5.59 -7.73
CA TYR A 122 -0.42 4.40 -7.21
C TYR A 122 -1.55 4.79 -6.26
N LEU A 123 -1.28 5.72 -5.34
CA LEU A 123 -2.30 6.35 -4.51
C LEU A 123 -2.78 7.63 -5.18
N GLU A 124 -4.07 7.90 -5.08
CA GLU A 124 -4.67 9.16 -5.49
C GLU A 124 -4.84 10.05 -4.25
N ASP A 125 -4.70 11.37 -4.44
CA ASP A 125 -5.16 12.33 -3.44
C ASP A 125 -6.63 12.06 -3.16
N ARG A 126 -6.99 11.80 -1.89
CA ARG A 126 -8.40 11.82 -1.52
C ARG A 126 -8.88 13.24 -1.70
N LEU A 127 -9.68 13.54 -2.71
CA LEU A 127 -10.26 14.87 -2.86
C LEU A 127 -11.43 15.02 -1.89
N CYS A 128 -11.54 16.19 -1.26
CA CYS A 128 -12.71 16.59 -0.51
C CYS A 128 -13.88 16.71 -1.50
N TYR A 129 -14.95 15.95 -1.29
CA TYR A 129 -16.13 15.95 -2.16
C TYR A 129 -16.90 17.28 -2.13
N ILE A 130 -16.58 18.18 -1.18
CA ILE A 130 -17.20 19.49 -1.02
C ILE A 130 -16.43 20.57 -1.79
N CYS A 131 -15.09 20.54 -1.73
CA CYS A 131 -14.26 21.61 -2.29
C CYS A 131 -13.26 21.16 -3.35
N GLU A 132 -13.28 19.87 -3.72
CA GLU A 132 -12.40 19.23 -4.71
C GLU A 132 -10.89 19.42 -4.44
N LYS A 133 -10.52 19.74 -3.19
CA LYS A 133 -9.12 19.89 -2.77
C LYS A 133 -8.57 18.59 -2.17
N PRO A 134 -7.25 18.32 -2.28
CA PRO A 134 -6.62 17.18 -1.62
C PRO A 134 -6.83 17.20 -0.10
N ILE A 135 -7.35 16.11 0.46
CA ILE A 135 -7.43 15.82 1.89
C ILE A 135 -6.08 15.22 2.28
N LEU A 136 -5.29 16.00 3.02
CA LEU A 136 -4.11 15.47 3.70
C LEU A 136 -4.59 14.47 4.78
N GLN A 137 -4.15 13.22 4.70
CA GLN A 137 -4.37 12.22 5.76
C GLN A 137 -3.48 12.48 7.00
N ASN A 138 -3.33 13.73 7.43
CA ASN A 138 -2.60 14.01 8.66
C ASN A 138 -3.56 13.94 9.84
N ASP A 139 -3.14 13.18 10.84
CA ASP A 139 -3.64 13.19 12.21
C ASP A 139 -3.90 14.65 12.66
N PRO A 140 -5.02 14.98 13.35
CA PRO A 140 -5.34 16.34 13.80
C PRO A 140 -4.27 17.04 14.67
N PHE A 141 -3.16 16.37 15.01
CA PHE A 141 -2.08 16.89 15.85
C PHE A 141 -0.76 17.21 15.13
N ASP A 142 -0.60 16.86 13.85
CA ASP A 142 0.64 17.17 13.12
C ASP A 142 0.65 18.62 12.60
N LYS A 143 1.60 19.42 13.10
CA LYS A 143 1.79 20.81 12.69
C LYS A 143 2.02 20.92 11.17
N VAL A 144 1.13 21.66 10.51
CA VAL A 144 1.22 22.02 9.09
C VAL A 144 2.50 22.84 8.83
N PRO A 145 3.34 22.50 7.84
CA PRO A 145 4.47 23.35 7.43
C PRO A 145 3.96 24.68 6.86
N SER A 146 4.55 25.80 7.26
CA SER A 146 4.14 27.13 6.80
C SER A 146 4.50 27.34 5.32
N GLY A 147 3.53 27.81 4.52
CA GLY A 147 3.79 28.24 3.13
C GLY A 147 2.78 27.76 2.08
N HIS A 148 1.83 26.91 2.44
CA HIS A 148 0.74 26.48 1.55
C HIS A 148 -0.62 26.69 2.25
N GLU A 149 -1.58 27.31 1.57
CA GLU A 149 -2.97 27.40 2.03
C GLU A 149 -3.64 26.01 1.98
N TYR A 150 -3.51 25.23 3.06
CA TYR A 150 -4.29 24.02 3.27
C TYR A 150 -5.47 24.34 4.20
N ILE A 151 -6.69 24.01 3.76
CA ILE A 151 -7.89 24.12 4.59
C ILE A 151 -7.86 22.95 5.58
N ILE A 152 -7.88 23.25 6.87
CA ILE A 152 -8.06 22.27 7.94
C ILE A 152 -9.38 21.55 7.65
N ALA A 153 -9.31 20.23 7.42
CA ALA A 153 -10.49 19.42 7.18
C ALA A 153 -11.49 19.64 8.32
N HIS A 154 -12.63 20.27 8.02
CA HIS A 154 -13.75 20.37 8.94
C HIS A 154 -14.19 18.94 9.31
N SER A 155 -14.63 18.69 10.54
CA SER A 155 -15.02 17.36 11.04
C SER A 155 -16.06 16.61 10.18
N SER A 156 -16.72 17.31 9.26
CA SER A 156 -17.64 16.77 8.26
C SER A 156 -16.99 16.19 7.00
N CYS A 157 -15.65 16.27 6.87
CA CYS A 157 -14.88 15.84 5.69
C CYS A 157 -14.19 14.47 5.86
N LEU A 158 -14.22 13.89 7.06
CA LEU A 158 -13.83 12.50 7.26
C LEU A 158 -15.05 11.64 6.90
N PRO A 159 -14.96 10.68 5.97
CA PRO A 159 -15.98 9.63 5.95
C PRO A 159 -15.95 8.99 7.33
N ASP A 160 -17.12 8.80 7.93
CA ASP A 160 -17.28 8.01 9.15
C ASP A 160 -16.50 6.71 8.94
N CYS A 161 -15.30 6.65 9.52
CA CYS A 161 -14.70 5.38 9.85
C CYS A 161 -15.60 4.89 10.97
N GLU A 162 -16.68 4.19 10.61
CA GLU A 162 -17.33 3.33 11.58
C GLU A 162 -16.21 2.51 12.20
N GLU A 163 -15.94 2.78 13.47
CA GLU A 163 -15.21 1.84 14.31
C GLU A 163 -16.02 0.55 14.20
N GLU A 164 -15.55 -0.43 13.42
CA GLU A 164 -16.03 -1.79 13.61
C GLU A 164 -15.64 -2.13 15.05
N GLU A 165 -16.60 -1.96 15.95
CA GLU A 165 -16.57 -2.52 17.30
C GLU A 165 -16.25 -4.00 17.12
N TYR A 166 -15.02 -4.37 17.48
CA TYR A 166 -14.63 -5.75 17.63
C TYR A 166 -15.37 -6.25 18.86
N ASP A 167 -16.51 -6.91 18.66
CA ASP A 167 -17.24 -7.63 19.71
C ASP A 167 -16.36 -8.80 20.17
N ASP A 168 -15.59 -8.57 21.23
CA ASP A 168 -14.86 -9.58 21.98
C ASP A 168 -15.85 -10.37 22.84
N GLY A 169 -16.67 -11.18 22.15
CA GLY A 169 -17.60 -12.11 22.76
C GLY A 169 -16.92 -13.02 23.78
N TYR A 170 -17.09 -12.66 25.05
CA TYR A 170 -16.85 -13.46 26.24
C TYR A 170 -18.18 -13.74 26.94
#